data_AF-A0A5N7CTQ3-F1
#
_entry.id   AF-A0A5N7CTQ3-F1
#
_cell.length_a   1.000
_cell.length_b   1.000
_cell.length_c   1.000
_cell.angle_alpha   90.00
_cell.angle_beta   90.00
_cell.angle_gamma   90.00
#
_symmetry.space_group_name_H-M   'P 1'
#
loop_
_entity.id
_entity.type
_entity.pdbx_description
1 polymer ?
#
loop_
_entity_poly.entity_id
_entity_poly.type
_entity_poly.pdbx_seq_one_letter_code
_entity_poly.pdbx_strand_id
1 'polypeptide(L)'
;MDNRRYIMLKIFIQASSMGQQVDNELNMYRHMEEASTNHPGRDVIKTLLDTFYIDGPQDKHRCLVHPPLWKSVLAFLRRNPVERLPSAVIAVVLHRLFLALDYLHTECQIAHTGL
;
A
#
# COMPACT_ATOMS: atom_id res chain seq x y z
N MET A 1 -0.50 25.86 -13.41
CA MET A 1 0.00 25.50 -12.08
C MET A 1 0.88 24.29 -12.24
N ASP A 2 2.15 24.36 -11.81
CA ASP A 2 3.11 23.26 -11.95
C ASP A 2 2.62 22.03 -11.17
N ASN A 3 2.14 21.00 -11.88
CA ASN A 3 1.65 19.76 -11.28
C ASN A 3 2.79 18.81 -10.92
N ARG A 4 3.84 19.35 -10.29
CA ARG A 4 5.00 18.57 -9.83
C ARG A 4 4.72 18.06 -8.43
N ARG A 5 4.51 16.76 -8.30
CA ARG A 5 4.31 16.08 -7.01
C ARG A 5 5.35 14.97 -6.83
N TYR A 6 5.80 14.77 -5.59
CA TYR A 6 6.60 13.60 -5.25
C TYR A 6 5.76 12.33 -5.31
N ILE A 7 6.38 11.24 -5.76
CA ILE A 7 5.79 9.90 -5.88
C ILE A 7 6.75 8.84 -5.32
N MET A 8 6.21 7.67 -5.02
CA MET A 8 7.00 6.46 -4.73
C MET A 8 6.82 5.47 -5.88
N LEU A 9 7.93 4.90 -6.34
CA LEU A 9 7.97 3.84 -7.36
C LEU A 9 8.39 2.53 -6.72
N LYS A 10 7.55 1.50 -6.87
CA LYS A 10 7.89 0.11 -6.55
C LYS A 10 8.17 -0.64 -7.84
N ILE A 11 9.42 -1.04 -8.04
CA ILE A 11 9.88 -1.77 -9.22
C ILE A 11 10.07 -3.24 -8.84
N PHE A 12 9.39 -4.14 -9.54
CA PHE A 12 9.49 -5.57 -9.31
C PHE A 12 10.70 -6.15 -10.05
N ILE A 13 11.40 -7.07 -9.41
CA ILE A 13 12.53 -7.79 -10.01
C ILE A 13 12.01 -8.96 -10.86
N GLN A 14 12.63 -9.16 -12.04
CA GLN A 14 12.45 -10.30 -12.96
C GLN A 14 11.01 -10.83 -13.08
N ALA A 15 10.18 -10.16 -13.89
CA ALA A 15 8.78 -10.58 -14.13
C ALA A 15 8.67 -12.00 -14.72
N SER A 16 9.65 -12.42 -15.52
CA SER A 16 9.73 -13.73 -16.15
C SER A 16 9.79 -14.91 -15.17
N SER A 17 10.43 -14.76 -14.00
CA SER A 17 10.51 -15.81 -12.99
C SER A 17 9.30 -15.83 -12.05
N MET A 18 8.59 -14.70 -11.93
CA MET A 18 7.39 -14.58 -11.09
C MET A 18 6.11 -15.01 -11.81
N GLY A 19 6.12 -15.09 -13.15
CA GLY A 19 4.97 -15.50 -13.94
C GLY A 19 3.73 -14.68 -13.59
N GLN A 20 2.61 -15.36 -13.29
CA GLN A 20 1.36 -14.68 -12.94
C GLN A 20 1.40 -13.92 -11.60
N GLN A 21 2.36 -14.25 -10.71
CA GLN A 21 2.46 -13.63 -9.38
C GLN A 21 2.85 -12.15 -9.44
N VAL A 22 3.47 -11.71 -10.55
CA VAL A 22 3.88 -10.30 -10.75
C VAL A 22 2.69 -9.34 -10.69
N ASP A 23 1.50 -9.82 -11.04
CA ASP A 23 0.28 -9.02 -11.07
C ASP A 23 -0.63 -9.25 -9.85
N ASN A 24 -0.26 -10.10 -8.89
CA ASN A 24 -1.10 -10.37 -7.71
C ASN A 24 -1.39 -9.08 -6.93
N GLU A 25 -0.37 -8.27 -6.65
CA GLU A 25 -0.56 -7.00 -5.94
C GLU A 25 -1.39 -6.00 -6.77
N LEU A 26 -1.19 -5.95 -8.09
CA LEU A 26 -1.98 -5.09 -8.98
C LEU A 26 -3.46 -5.51 -8.99
N ASN A 27 -3.73 -6.82 -9.02
CA ASN A 27 -5.07 -7.35 -9.01
C ASN A 27 -5.79 -7.04 -7.69
N MET A 28 -5.09 -7.03 -6.56
CA MET A 28 -5.67 -6.57 -5.29
C MET A 28 -6.09 -5.10 -5.34
N TYR A 29 -5.28 -4.21 -5.96
CA TYR A 29 -5.70 -2.81 -6.14
C TYR A 29 -6.94 -2.68 -7.02
N ARG A 30 -6.98 -3.40 -8.15
CA ARG A 30 -8.14 -3.40 -9.05
C ARG A 30 -9.41 -3.89 -8.36
N HIS A 31 -9.30 -4.98 -7.62
CA HIS A 31 -10.41 -5.53 -6.84
C HIS A 31 -10.94 -4.52 -5.81
N MET A 32 -10.05 -3.79 -5.11
CA MET A 32 -10.46 -2.72 -4.20
C MET A 32 -11.09 -1.52 -4.91
N GLU A 33 -10.74 -1.23 -6.16
CA GLU A 33 -11.37 -0.16 -6.96
C GLU A 33 -12.78 -0.55 -7.43
N GLU A 34 -13.00 -1.83 -7.73
CA GLU A 34 -14.31 -2.37 -8.13
C GLU A 34 -15.33 -2.35 -6.99
N ALA A 35 -14.87 -2.51 -5.74
CA ALA A 35 -15.69 -2.44 -4.53
C ALA A 35 -16.20 -1.01 -4.20
N SER A 36 -16.28 -0.11 -5.19
CA SER A 36 -16.57 1.33 -5.08
C SER A 36 -17.64 1.66 -4.04
N THR A 37 -17.21 2.01 -2.83
CA THR A 37 -18.05 2.46 -1.72
C THR A 37 -17.55 3.78 -1.15
N ASN A 38 -18.44 4.53 -0.49
CA ASN A 38 -18.07 5.71 0.28
C ASN A 38 -17.55 5.35 1.69
N HIS A 39 -17.02 4.14 1.85
CA HIS A 39 -16.58 3.64 3.14
C HIS A 39 -15.32 4.41 3.59
N PRO A 40 -15.30 5.02 4.79
CA PRO A 40 -14.20 5.87 5.24
C PRO A 40 -12.87 5.11 5.39
N GLY A 41 -12.94 3.79 5.58
CA GLY A 41 -11.77 2.90 5.58
C GLY A 41 -11.00 2.83 4.26
N ARG A 42 -11.60 3.24 3.13
CA ARG A 42 -10.90 3.27 1.84
C ARG A 42 -9.75 4.28 1.84
N ASP A 43 -9.96 5.45 2.43
CA ASP A 43 -9.00 6.57 2.39
C ASP A 43 -7.77 6.36 3.29
N VAL A 44 -7.82 5.37 4.19
CA VAL A 44 -6.68 5.00 5.04
C VAL A 44 -5.79 3.93 4.40
N ILE A 45 -6.20 3.35 3.26
CA ILE A 45 -5.41 2.38 2.51
C ILE A 45 -4.56 3.11 1.47
N LYS A 46 -3.32 2.65 1.29
CA LYS A 46 -2.42 3.15 0.25
C LYS A 46 -3.07 2.94 -1.12
N THR A 47 -3.20 3.99 -1.91
CA THR A 47 -3.76 3.92 -3.26
C THR A 47 -2.69 3.63 -4.32
N LEU A 48 -3.11 3.02 -5.43
CA LEU A 48 -2.32 2.92 -6.66
C LEU A 48 -2.64 4.15 -7.53
N LEU A 49 -1.62 4.89 -7.95
CA LEU A 49 -1.79 6.06 -8.82
C LEU A 49 -1.66 5.69 -10.29
N ASP A 50 -0.75 4.77 -10.60
CA ASP A 50 -0.45 4.34 -11.97
C ASP A 50 0.31 3.01 -11.94
N THR A 51 0.33 2.31 -13.08
CA THR A 51 1.06 1.07 -13.30
C THR A 51 1.60 1.00 -14.72
N PHE A 52 2.86 0.62 -14.86
CA PHE A 52 3.50 0.50 -16.17
C PHE A 52 4.62 -0.55 -16.15
N TYR A 53 5.25 -0.76 -17.30
CA TYR A 53 6.43 -1.61 -17.43
C TYR A 53 7.64 -0.75 -17.83
N ILE A 54 8.81 -1.10 -17.31
CA ILE A 54 10.10 -0.58 -17.75
C ILE A 54 10.87 -1.71 -18.42
N ASP A 55 11.48 -1.44 -19.59
CA ASP A 55 12.37 -2.40 -20.24
C ASP A 55 13.74 -2.41 -19.54
N GLY A 56 14.12 -3.58 -19.01
CA GLY A 56 15.46 -3.85 -18.49
C GLY A 56 16.33 -4.56 -19.53
N PRO A 57 17.64 -4.74 -19.26
CA PRO A 57 18.56 -5.39 -20.19
C PRO A 57 18.19 -6.84 -20.56
N GLN A 58 17.44 -7.52 -19.69
CA GLN A 58 17.13 -8.95 -19.80
C GLN A 58 15.62 -9.23 -19.77
N ASP A 59 14.82 -8.35 -19.18
CA ASP A 59 13.40 -8.57 -18.93
C ASP A 59 12.66 -7.24 -18.73
N LYS A 60 11.33 -7.26 -18.75
CA LYS A 60 10.49 -6.12 -18.37
C LYS A 60 10.18 -6.15 -16.88
N HIS A 61 10.11 -4.98 -16.28
CA HIS A 61 9.85 -4.81 -14.86
C HIS A 61 8.51 -4.10 -14.64
N ARG A 62 7.58 -4.77 -13.96
CA ARG A 62 6.33 -4.16 -13.49
C ARG A 62 6.66 -3.06 -12.48
N CYS A 63 6.07 -1.89 -12.67
CA CYS A 63 6.23 -0.74 -11.79
C CYS A 63 4.86 -0.30 -11.27
N LEU A 64 4.77 -0.08 -9.96
CA LEU A 64 3.60 0.48 -9.30
C LEU A 64 3.93 1.87 -8.75
N VAL A 65 3.08 2.85 -9.04
CA VAL A 65 3.20 4.23 -8.58
C VAL A 65 2.28 4.47 -7.41
N HIS A 66 2.80 5.04 -6.33
CA HIS A 66 2.03 5.33 -5.12
C HIS A 66 2.28 6.76 -4.62
N PRO A 67 1.37 7.31 -3.80
CA PRO A 67 1.70 8.45 -2.96
C PRO A 67 2.87 8.08 -2.02
N PRO A 68 3.81 9.01 -1.75
CA PRO A 68 4.82 8.79 -0.73
C PRO A 68 4.15 8.55 0.63
N LEU A 69 4.59 7.51 1.33
CA LEU A 69 4.17 7.24 2.70
C LEU A 69 5.27 7.64 3.69
N TRP A 70 4.85 7.81 4.93
CA TRP A 70 5.76 7.99 6.05
C TRP A 70 6.45 6.68 6.42
N LYS A 71 7.42 6.78 7.33
CA LYS A 71 8.08 5.61 7.92
C LYS A 71 7.06 4.74 8.66
N SER A 72 7.29 3.42 8.66
CA SER A 72 6.43 2.46 9.34
C SER A 72 6.32 2.73 10.84
N VAL A 73 5.25 2.23 11.46
CA VAL A 73 5.05 2.30 12.93
C VAL A 73 6.24 1.66 13.66
N LEU A 74 6.79 0.56 13.14
CA LEU A 74 8.00 -0.07 13.69
C LEU A 74 9.22 0.87 13.62
N ALA A 75 9.44 1.53 12.48
CA ALA A 75 10.53 2.50 12.34
C ALA A 75 10.33 3.76 13.19
N PHE A 76 9.09 4.06 13.59
CA PHE A 76 8.79 5.09 14.58
C PHE A 76 9.06 4.61 16.00
N LEU A 77 8.63 3.39 16.34
CA LEU A 77 8.89 2.72 17.62
C LEU A 77 10.39 2.66 17.93
N ARG A 78 11.20 2.19 16.97
CA ARG A 78 12.66 2.05 17.09
C ARG A 78 13.41 3.38 17.21
N ARG A 79 12.76 4.51 16.92
CA ARG A 79 13.36 5.84 17.14
C ARG A 79 13.17 6.36 18.56
N ASN A 80 12.27 5.77 19.34
CA ASN A 80 12.23 6.02 20.76
C ASN A 80 13.27 5.13 21.46
N PRO A 81 14.22 5.68 22.25
CA PRO A 81 15.17 4.88 23.02
C PRO A 81 14.52 3.86 23.96
N VAL A 82 13.30 4.14 24.43
CA VAL A 82 12.52 3.24 25.30
C VAL A 82 11.67 2.24 24.50
N GLU A 83 11.66 2.34 23.17
CA GLU A 83 10.89 1.51 22.25
C GLU A 83 9.40 1.41 22.61
N ARG A 84 8.82 2.55 23.00
CA ARG A 84 7.39 2.67 23.30
C ARG A 84 6.77 3.82 22.50
N LEU A 85 5.50 3.71 22.17
CA LEU A 85 4.75 4.84 21.61
C LEU A 85 3.83 5.42 22.69
N PRO A 86 3.61 6.75 22.70
CA PRO A 86 2.59 7.34 23.56
C PRO A 86 1.22 6.71 23.30
N SER A 87 0.42 6.51 24.35
CA SER A 87 -0.91 5.88 24.27
C SER A 87 -1.81 6.57 23.24
N ALA A 88 -1.79 7.90 23.17
CA ALA A 88 -2.53 8.67 22.18
C ALA A 88 -2.15 8.33 20.74
N VAL A 89 -0.87 8.08 20.45
CA VAL A 89 -0.40 7.68 19.12
C VAL A 89 -0.90 6.27 18.79
N ILE A 90 -0.81 5.34 19.74
CA ILE A 90 -1.28 3.96 19.57
C ILE A 90 -2.78 3.95 19.26
N ALA A 91 -3.58 4.74 20.00
CA ALA A 91 -5.02 4.85 19.77
C ALA A 91 -5.34 5.31 18.34
N VAL A 92 -4.64 6.32 17.82
CA VAL A 92 -4.82 6.80 16.44
C VAL A 92 -4.42 5.74 15.41
N VAL A 93 -3.31 5.04 15.63
CA VAL A 93 -2.84 3.97 14.74
C VAL A 93 -3.83 2.82 14.69
N LEU A 94 -4.30 2.35 15.85
CA LEU A 94 -5.28 1.27 15.94
C LEU A 94 -6.60 1.66 15.31
N HIS A 95 -7.08 2.88 15.55
CA HIS A 95 -8.32 3.35 14.93
C HIS A 95 -8.22 3.35 13.39
N ARG A 96 -7.12 3.88 12.82
CA ARG A 96 -6.90 3.84 11.37
C ARG A 96 -6.74 2.42 10.84
N LEU A 97 -6.07 1.54 11.57
CA LEU A 97 -5.91 0.14 11.20
C LEU A 97 -7.25 -0.59 11.17
N PHE A 98 -8.09 -0.42 12.18
CA PHE A 98 -9.41 -1.05 12.23
C PHE A 98 -10.34 -0.52 11.15
N LEU A 99 -10.30 0.78 10.84
CA LEU A 99 -11.03 1.32 9.69
C LEU A 99 -10.58 0.70 8.36
N ALA A 100 -9.27 0.54 8.15
CA ALA A 100 -8.73 -0.11 6.96
C ALA A 100 -9.18 -1.58 6.86
N LEU A 101 -9.09 -2.32 7.97
CA LEU A 101 -9.48 -3.73 8.02
C LEU A 101 -10.99 -3.91 7.84
N ASP A 102 -11.80 -3.03 8.41
CA ASP A 102 -13.25 -3.03 8.23
C ASP A 102 -13.59 -2.92 6.74
N TYR A 103 -13.05 -1.90 6.05
CA TYR A 103 -13.22 -1.76 4.59
C TYR A 103 -12.76 -2.99 3.79
N LEU A 104 -11.56 -3.51 4.09
CA LEU A 104 -11.03 -4.66 3.38
C LEU A 104 -11.92 -5.90 3.55
N HIS A 105 -12.43 -6.14 4.75
CA HIS A 105 -13.21 -7.33 5.04
C HIS A 105 -14.67 -7.20 4.60
N THR A 106 -15.31 -6.06 4.84
CA THR A 106 -16.76 -5.89 4.59
C THR A 106 -17.05 -5.55 3.14
N GLU A 107 -16.32 -4.58 2.57
CA GLU A 107 -16.58 -4.09 1.21
C GLU A 107 -15.77 -4.86 0.17
N CYS A 108 -14.50 -5.14 0.45
CA CYS A 108 -13.62 -5.77 -0.54
C CYS A 108 -13.56 -7.29 -0.45
N GLN A 109 -14.01 -7.91 0.66
CA GLN A 109 -13.86 -9.36 0.89
C GLN A 109 -12.38 -9.84 0.78
N ILE A 110 -11.43 -9.01 1.20
CA ILE A 110 -9.98 -9.28 1.19
C ILE A 110 -9.49 -9.48 2.62
N ALA A 111 -8.77 -10.56 2.88
CA ALA A 111 -8.01 -10.75 4.13
C ALA A 111 -6.54 -10.33 3.95
N HIS A 112 -6.06 -9.40 4.79
CA HIS A 112 -4.64 -9.04 4.83
C HIS A 112 -3.87 -9.99 5.75
N THR A 113 -2.91 -10.73 5.20
CA THR A 113 -2.22 -11.83 5.93
C THR A 113 -0.83 -11.49 6.47
N GLY A 114 -0.32 -10.28 6.24
CA GLY A 114 1.04 -9.85 6.65
C GLY A 114 1.06 -8.65 7.61
N LEU A 115 0.21 -8.67 8.65
CA LEU A 115 0.12 -7.61 9.67
C LEU A 115 1.35 -7.56 10.59
#